data_AF-A0A2H0TYH0-F1
#
_entry.id   AF-A0A2H0TYH0-F1
#
_cell.length_a   1.000
_cell.length_b   1.000
_cell.length_c   1.000
_cell.angle_alpha   90.00
_cell.angle_beta   90.00
_cell.angle_gamma   90.00
#
_symmetry.space_group_name_H-M   'P 1'
#
loop_
_entity.id
_entity.type
_entity.pdbx_description
1 polymer ?
#
loop_
_entity_poly.entity_id
_entity_poly.type
_entity_poly.pdbx_seq_one_letter_code
_entity_poly.pdbx_strand_id
1 'polypeptide(L)'
;MLIKNISEQVGQEVEIKAWVYNKRSSGSLAFLELRDGTGFIQAVVAKDSVSVDTWSNAEKVTQESSVILRGIVSKHPKQEGVFELQVNNLEIINLSVEYPISNKEHGPEFLLENRHLWLRSKKQWAILRIRDTVETAINEYLHSVDFIRTDSPIFTPNACEGTTTLFPVPYFDLGEAFLSQSGQLYIEAAIASVGRCYDFGPVFRAEKSVTKRHLTEFWMMDAEAAFVEHEENLSIQEGLVKAIVKKCLDNCVQEFAILERNTDALKKVLEKPFTRYTYDEAIVKLNELGSDIKHGEDLGNDDEGLLTKDSEVPVFIEKWPKSIKPFYMKIDPENSARVLNDDLIGIEGS
;
A
#
# COMPACT_ATOMS: atom_id res chain seq x y z
N MET A 1 22.24 -12.02 11.37
CA MET A 1 21.47 -10.93 12.02
C MET A 1 20.71 -10.15 10.97
N LEU A 2 19.61 -9.49 11.32
CA LEU A 2 18.84 -8.63 10.40
C LEU A 2 19.21 -7.15 10.59
N ILE A 3 19.26 -6.39 9.50
CA ILE A 3 19.63 -4.96 9.48
C ILE A 3 18.70 -4.13 10.37
N LYS A 4 17.40 -4.47 10.44
CA LYS A 4 16.45 -3.75 11.31
C LYS A 4 16.84 -3.71 12.79
N ASN A 5 17.67 -4.65 13.26
CA ASN A 5 18.11 -4.73 14.66
C ASN A 5 19.51 -4.13 14.89
N ILE A 6 20.08 -3.42 13.92
CA ILE A 6 21.50 -2.99 13.97
C ILE A 6 21.79 -2.02 15.11
N SER A 7 20.82 -1.18 15.49
CA SER A 7 20.98 -0.16 16.53
C SER A 7 21.29 -0.74 17.91
N GLU A 8 20.85 -1.97 18.18
CA GLU A 8 21.06 -2.68 19.44
C GLU A 8 22.47 -3.29 19.57
N GLN A 9 23.27 -3.23 18.49
CA GLN A 9 24.46 -4.04 18.31
C GLN A 9 25.73 -3.19 18.19
N VAL A 10 25.65 -1.89 18.51
CA VAL A 10 26.77 -0.95 18.45
C VAL A 10 27.95 -1.47 19.27
N GLY A 11 29.13 -1.51 18.65
CA GLY A 11 30.37 -2.01 19.23
C GLY A 11 30.53 -3.52 19.20
N GLN A 12 29.52 -4.28 18.76
CA GLN A 12 29.58 -5.73 18.65
C GLN A 12 29.98 -6.18 17.24
N GLU A 13 30.66 -7.31 17.15
CA GLU A 13 30.89 -8.00 15.89
C GLU A 13 29.64 -8.78 15.49
N VAL A 14 29.19 -8.59 14.25
CA VAL A 14 27.95 -9.18 13.72
C VAL A 14 28.18 -9.80 12.36
N GLU A 15 27.35 -10.79 12.01
CA GLU A 15 27.27 -11.35 10.65
C GLU A 15 25.96 -10.93 9.96
N ILE A 16 26.10 -10.36 8.77
CA ILE A 16 25.00 -9.94 7.89
C ILE A 16 25.09 -10.71 6.57
N LYS A 17 23.97 -11.32 6.17
CA LYS A 17 23.79 -11.94 4.85
C LYS A 17 22.87 -11.03 4.04
N ALA A 18 23.35 -10.52 2.93
CA ALA A 18 22.68 -9.44 2.21
C ALA A 18 22.97 -9.46 0.71
N TRP A 19 22.26 -8.61 -0.03
CA TRP A 19 22.56 -8.23 -1.40
C TRP A 19 23.22 -6.86 -1.43
N VAL A 20 24.24 -6.69 -2.26
CA VAL A 20 24.87 -5.38 -2.52
C VAL A 20 23.90 -4.54 -3.35
N TYR A 21 23.25 -3.55 -2.76
CA TYR A 21 22.33 -2.65 -3.45
C TYR A 21 23.09 -1.62 -4.31
N ASN A 22 24.17 -1.07 -3.75
CA ASN A 22 25.02 -0.12 -4.44
C ASN A 22 26.47 -0.23 -3.94
N LYS A 23 27.41 0.21 -4.76
CA LYS A 23 28.84 0.20 -4.44
C LYS A 23 29.49 1.49 -4.90
N ARG A 24 30.32 2.05 -4.04
CA ARG A 24 31.24 3.14 -4.37
C ARG A 24 32.62 2.82 -3.78
N SER A 25 33.68 3.22 -4.48
CA SER A 25 35.06 3.03 -4.01
C SER A 25 35.85 4.30 -4.22
N SER A 26 36.72 4.63 -3.27
CA SER A 26 37.62 5.78 -3.34
C SER A 26 38.94 5.43 -2.65
N GLY A 27 40.02 5.32 -3.44
CA GLY A 27 41.34 4.98 -2.92
C GLY A 27 41.35 3.66 -2.16
N SER A 28 41.67 3.72 -0.85
CA SER A 28 41.76 2.57 0.05
C SER A 28 40.45 2.22 0.77
N LEU A 29 39.33 2.84 0.37
CA LEU A 29 38.00 2.60 0.96
C LEU A 29 37.01 2.10 -0.09
N ALA A 30 36.26 1.06 0.27
CA ALA A 30 35.06 0.65 -0.44
C ALA A 30 33.84 0.77 0.47
N PHE A 31 32.77 1.36 -0.04
CA PHE A 31 31.49 1.50 0.65
C PHE A 31 30.45 0.69 -0.11
N LEU A 32 29.87 -0.29 0.58
CA LEU A 32 28.82 -1.15 0.06
C LEU A 32 27.52 -0.80 0.76
N GLU A 33 26.51 -0.39 0.00
CA GLU A 33 25.16 -0.32 0.52
C GLU A 33 24.55 -1.72 0.42
N LEU A 34 24.13 -2.27 1.55
CA LEU A 34 23.59 -3.61 1.67
C LEU A 34 22.10 -3.56 1.90
N ARG A 35 21.38 -4.55 1.34
CA ARG A 35 19.95 -4.81 1.56
C ARG A 35 19.79 -6.25 2.01
N ASP A 36 19.10 -6.50 3.11
CA ASP A 36 18.77 -7.86 3.58
C ASP A 36 17.26 -8.18 3.53
N GLY A 37 16.46 -7.21 3.09
CA GLY A 37 14.99 -7.28 3.06
C GLY A 37 14.32 -6.59 4.25
N THR A 38 15.02 -6.38 5.36
CA THR A 38 14.52 -5.65 6.55
C THR A 38 14.98 -4.21 6.62
N GLY A 39 16.02 -3.86 5.87
CA GLY A 39 16.48 -2.48 5.76
C GLY A 39 17.68 -2.36 4.84
N PHE A 40 18.33 -1.20 4.94
CA PHE A 40 19.55 -0.85 4.22
C PHE A 40 20.62 -0.40 5.21
N ILE A 41 21.87 -0.78 4.97
CA ILE A 41 23.00 -0.34 5.79
C ILE A 41 24.23 -0.09 4.93
N GLN A 42 25.04 0.89 5.31
CA GLN A 42 26.36 1.07 4.73
C GLN A 42 27.38 0.17 5.44
N ALA A 43 28.11 -0.62 4.65
CA ALA A 43 29.28 -1.36 5.07
C ALA A 43 30.55 -0.69 4.52
N VAL A 44 31.51 -0.42 5.40
CA VAL A 44 32.78 0.23 5.09
C VAL A 44 33.88 -0.83 5.12
N VAL A 45 34.57 -1.02 4.00
CA VAL A 45 35.73 -1.91 3.88
C VAL A 45 36.96 -1.01 3.70
N ALA A 46 37.87 -1.04 4.68
CA ALA A 46 39.14 -0.33 4.60
C ALA A 46 40.26 -1.30 4.23
N LYS A 47 40.97 -1.04 3.14
CA LYS A 47 42.01 -1.93 2.59
C LYS A 47 43.05 -2.35 3.63
N ASP A 48 43.49 -1.42 4.46
CA ASP A 48 44.53 -1.65 5.46
C ASP A 48 44.00 -2.35 6.74
N SER A 49 42.69 -2.57 6.83
CA SER A 49 42.02 -3.20 7.98
C SER A 49 41.49 -4.61 7.69
N VAL A 50 41.66 -5.10 6.46
CA VAL A 50 41.13 -6.41 6.03
C VAL A 50 42.19 -7.25 5.32
N SER A 51 41.92 -8.54 5.15
CA SER A 51 42.80 -9.41 4.35
C SER A 51 42.80 -9.01 2.87
N VAL A 52 43.86 -9.40 2.14
CA VAL A 52 43.97 -9.19 0.68
C VAL A 52 42.77 -9.82 -0.05
N ASP A 53 42.33 -11.00 0.40
CA ASP A 53 41.17 -11.69 -0.18
C ASP A 53 39.86 -10.93 0.07
N THR A 54 39.65 -10.40 1.28
CA THR A 54 38.48 -9.58 1.62
C THR A 54 38.45 -8.30 0.78
N TRP A 55 39.59 -7.63 0.65
CA TRP A 55 39.71 -6.45 -0.21
C TRP A 55 39.42 -6.79 -1.68
N SER A 56 39.99 -7.88 -2.19
CA SER A 56 39.74 -8.35 -3.56
C SER A 56 38.26 -8.66 -3.79
N ASN A 57 37.58 -9.26 -2.81
CA ASN A 57 36.14 -9.51 -2.90
C ASN A 57 35.34 -8.19 -2.91
N ALA A 58 35.69 -7.22 -2.05
CA ALA A 58 35.08 -5.89 -2.06
C ALA A 58 35.27 -5.15 -3.40
N GLU A 59 36.41 -5.36 -4.06
CA GLU A 59 36.67 -4.84 -5.41
C GLU A 59 35.86 -5.55 -6.50
N LYS A 60 35.57 -6.84 -6.35
CA LYS A 60 34.83 -7.65 -7.35
C LYS A 60 33.32 -7.53 -7.26
N VAL A 61 32.75 -7.35 -6.07
CA VAL A 61 31.28 -7.33 -5.89
C VAL A 61 30.62 -6.27 -6.78
N THR A 62 29.49 -6.65 -7.35
CA THR A 62 28.63 -5.84 -8.23
C THR A 62 27.24 -5.69 -7.62
N GLN A 63 26.43 -4.79 -8.17
CA GLN A 63 25.02 -4.63 -7.78
C GLN A 63 24.27 -5.97 -7.85
N GLU A 64 23.46 -6.24 -6.82
CA GLU A 64 22.69 -7.46 -6.58
C GLU A 64 23.53 -8.73 -6.34
N SER A 65 24.85 -8.60 -6.14
CA SER A 65 25.67 -9.71 -5.62
C SER A 65 25.22 -10.09 -4.22
N SER A 66 25.12 -11.38 -3.94
CA SER A 66 24.81 -11.91 -2.61
C SER A 66 26.09 -12.18 -1.84
N VAL A 67 26.13 -11.75 -0.58
CA VAL A 67 27.36 -11.68 0.23
C VAL A 67 27.08 -12.04 1.68
N ILE A 68 28.11 -12.54 2.36
CA ILE A 68 28.18 -12.66 3.82
C ILE A 68 29.26 -11.68 4.30
N LEU A 69 28.90 -10.77 5.20
CA LEU A 69 29.84 -9.84 5.81
C LEU A 69 29.90 -10.08 7.31
N ARG A 70 31.12 -9.98 7.85
CA ARG A 70 31.36 -9.86 9.29
C ARG A 70 32.08 -8.57 9.59
N GLY A 71 31.69 -7.90 10.66
CA GLY A 71 32.26 -6.60 11.01
C GLY A 71 31.69 -6.05 12.30
N ILE A 72 32.27 -4.93 12.75
CA ILE A 72 31.87 -4.24 13.97
C ILE A 72 30.84 -3.16 13.64
N VAL A 73 29.72 -3.15 14.34
CA VAL A 73 28.72 -2.08 14.19
C VAL A 73 29.23 -0.79 14.83
N SER A 74 29.11 0.30 14.11
CA SER A 74 29.54 1.64 14.54
C SER A 74 28.47 2.68 14.27
N LYS A 75 28.52 3.80 14.99
CA LYS A 75 27.69 4.97 14.68
C LYS A 75 28.28 5.70 13.47
N HIS A 76 27.43 6.20 12.59
CA HIS A 76 27.87 7.05 11.49
C HIS A 76 28.51 8.34 12.05
N PRO A 77 29.68 8.77 11.56
CA PRO A 77 30.45 9.85 12.19
C PRO A 77 29.79 11.24 12.09
N LYS A 78 28.84 11.43 11.16
CA LYS A 78 28.21 12.72 10.86
C LYS A 78 26.68 12.72 10.93
N GLN A 79 26.05 11.57 11.15
CA GLN A 79 24.60 11.41 11.07
C GLN A 79 24.15 10.71 12.34
N GLU A 80 23.43 11.45 13.19
CA GLU A 80 22.89 10.91 14.42
C GLU A 80 21.81 9.86 14.11
N GLY A 81 21.78 8.77 14.89
CA GLY A 81 20.84 7.67 14.68
C GLY A 81 21.11 6.77 13.46
N VAL A 82 22.17 7.05 12.69
CA VAL A 82 22.60 6.22 11.55
C VAL A 82 23.77 5.33 11.96
N PHE A 83 23.76 4.09 11.48
CA PHE A 83 24.75 3.07 11.83
C PHE A 83 25.42 2.49 10.58
N GLU A 84 26.66 2.04 10.75
CA GLU A 84 27.46 1.44 9.69
C GLU A 84 28.16 0.17 10.18
N LEU A 85 28.45 -0.75 9.26
CA LEU A 85 29.24 -1.94 9.51
C LEU A 85 30.70 -1.70 9.09
N GLN A 86 31.64 -1.70 10.05
CA GLN A 86 33.07 -1.71 9.75
C GLN A 86 33.48 -3.15 9.44
N VAL A 87 33.70 -3.46 8.16
CA VAL A 87 33.85 -4.83 7.66
C VAL A 87 35.24 -5.37 7.96
N ASN A 88 35.28 -6.57 8.53
CA ASN A 88 36.50 -7.32 8.78
C ASN A 88 36.66 -8.48 7.77
N ASN A 89 35.54 -9.07 7.34
CA ASN A 89 35.51 -10.18 6.39
C ASN A 89 34.33 -10.03 5.42
N LEU A 90 34.57 -10.33 4.14
CA LEU A 90 33.56 -10.33 3.08
C LEU A 90 33.71 -11.58 2.22
N GLU A 91 32.64 -12.37 2.18
CA GLU A 91 32.49 -13.53 1.32
C GLU A 91 31.44 -13.25 0.25
N ILE A 92 31.73 -13.62 -1.00
CA ILE A 92 30.77 -13.58 -2.10
C ILE A 92 30.09 -14.95 -2.19
N ILE A 93 28.78 -15.00 -1.97
CA ILE A 93 27.98 -16.21 -2.19
C ILE A 93 27.74 -16.39 -3.69
N ASN A 94 27.27 -15.34 -4.34
CA ASN A 94 27.05 -15.32 -5.78
C ASN A 94 27.28 -13.92 -6.34
N LEU A 95 28.10 -13.83 -7.38
CA LEU A 95 28.35 -12.59 -8.11
C LEU A 95 27.20 -12.35 -9.11
N SER A 96 26.66 -11.13 -9.10
CA SER A 96 25.65 -10.72 -10.07
C SER A 96 26.32 -10.16 -11.33
N VAL A 97 25.84 -10.57 -12.50
CA VAL A 97 26.38 -10.15 -13.80
C VAL A 97 25.22 -9.62 -14.63
N GLU A 98 25.43 -8.49 -15.30
CA GLU A 98 24.45 -7.91 -16.23
C GLU A 98 23.06 -7.61 -15.61
N TYR A 99 23.02 -7.11 -14.36
CA TYR A 99 21.76 -6.69 -13.76
C TYR A 99 21.09 -5.57 -14.60
N PRO A 100 19.87 -5.78 -15.13
CA PRO A 100 19.30 -4.92 -16.17
C PRO A 100 18.91 -3.53 -15.65
N ILE A 101 18.54 -3.43 -14.36
CA ILE A 101 18.12 -2.17 -13.73
C ILE A 101 19.35 -1.48 -13.13
N SER A 102 20.17 -0.87 -14.00
CA SER A 102 21.32 -0.07 -13.55
C SER A 102 20.91 1.13 -12.70
N ASN A 103 21.86 1.76 -12.00
CA ASN A 103 21.66 2.98 -11.18
C ASN A 103 21.30 4.26 -11.97
N LYS A 104 20.88 4.13 -13.22
CA LYS A 104 20.33 5.23 -14.03
C LYS A 104 18.81 5.20 -13.98
N GLU A 105 18.18 6.29 -14.37
CA GLU A 105 16.73 6.29 -14.55
C GLU A 105 16.33 5.40 -15.72
N HIS A 106 15.22 4.67 -15.54
CA HIS A 106 14.60 3.83 -16.55
C HIS A 106 13.13 4.21 -16.68
N GLY A 107 12.58 4.05 -17.89
CA GLY A 107 11.16 4.28 -18.13
C GLY A 107 10.26 3.25 -17.42
N PRO A 108 9.00 3.61 -17.11
CA PRO A 108 8.07 2.73 -16.38
C PRO A 108 7.79 1.41 -17.12
N GLU A 109 7.75 1.41 -18.45
CA GLU A 109 7.53 0.21 -19.27
C GLU A 109 8.64 -0.84 -19.05
N PHE A 110 9.91 -0.43 -19.19
CA PHE A 110 11.07 -1.30 -18.93
C PHE A 110 11.09 -1.83 -17.48
N LEU A 111 10.71 -0.99 -16.51
CA LEU A 111 10.65 -1.38 -15.10
C LEU A 111 9.52 -2.41 -14.84
N LEU A 112 8.41 -2.33 -15.56
CA LEU A 112 7.31 -3.29 -15.49
C LEU A 112 7.66 -4.61 -16.17
N GLU A 113 8.35 -4.60 -17.31
CA GLU A 113 8.89 -5.83 -17.93
C GLU A 113 9.86 -6.56 -16.98
N ASN A 114 10.61 -5.79 -16.20
CA ASN A 114 11.54 -6.29 -15.19
C ASN A 114 10.95 -6.25 -13.77
N ARG A 115 9.62 -6.30 -13.60
CA ARG A 115 8.96 -6.09 -12.31
C ARG A 115 9.52 -6.98 -11.20
N HIS A 116 9.75 -8.25 -11.49
CA HIS A 116 10.30 -9.24 -10.56
C HIS A 116 11.68 -8.85 -9.98
N LEU A 117 12.46 -8.03 -10.68
CA LEU A 117 13.71 -7.44 -10.18
C LEU A 117 13.47 -6.05 -9.57
N TRP A 118 12.60 -5.25 -10.19
CA TRP A 118 12.33 -3.89 -9.75
C TRP A 118 11.71 -3.80 -8.34
N LEU A 119 10.99 -4.85 -7.91
CA LEU A 119 10.51 -5.01 -6.53
C LEU A 119 11.61 -4.82 -5.47
N ARG A 120 12.88 -5.04 -5.84
CA ARG A 120 14.05 -4.92 -4.95
C ARG A 120 14.56 -3.48 -4.79
N SER A 121 14.10 -2.56 -5.64
CA SER A 121 14.46 -1.14 -5.55
C SER A 121 13.89 -0.50 -4.29
N LYS A 122 14.57 0.52 -3.73
CA LYS A 122 14.17 1.17 -2.48
C LYS A 122 12.72 1.63 -2.44
N LYS A 123 12.25 2.32 -3.48
CA LYS A 123 10.86 2.83 -3.54
C LYS A 123 9.84 1.68 -3.57
N GLN A 124 10.12 0.62 -4.33
CA GLN A 124 9.22 -0.55 -4.38
C GLN A 124 9.22 -1.33 -3.07
N TRP A 125 10.40 -1.51 -2.46
CA TRP A 125 10.54 -2.09 -1.12
C TRP A 125 9.73 -1.31 -0.08
N ALA A 126 9.79 0.03 -0.11
CA ALA A 126 9.03 0.88 0.80
C ALA A 126 7.51 0.75 0.60
N ILE A 127 7.04 0.77 -0.65
CA ILE A 127 5.62 0.60 -0.99
C ILE A 127 5.08 -0.74 -0.49
N LEU A 128 5.82 -1.84 -0.70
CA LEU A 128 5.39 -3.18 -0.26
C LEU A 128 5.26 -3.27 1.27
N ARG A 129 6.16 -2.62 2.01
CA ARG A 129 6.14 -2.63 3.48
C ARG A 129 5.06 -1.73 4.06
N ILE A 130 4.81 -0.57 3.44
CA ILE A 130 3.64 0.24 3.77
C ILE A 130 2.36 -0.56 3.51
N ARG A 131 2.27 -1.24 2.37
CA ARG A 131 1.11 -2.09 2.03
C ARG A 131 0.90 -3.20 3.06
N ASP A 132 1.94 -3.94 3.44
CA ASP A 132 1.88 -4.94 4.52
C ASP A 132 1.38 -4.34 5.84
N THR A 133 1.82 -3.13 6.17
CA THR A 133 1.37 -2.40 7.37
C THR A 133 -0.10 -1.98 7.26
N VAL A 134 -0.57 -1.54 6.09
CA VAL A 134 -1.98 -1.22 5.83
C VAL A 134 -2.84 -2.47 6.01
N GLU A 135 -2.46 -3.60 5.38
CA GLU A 135 -3.17 -4.87 5.48
C GLU A 135 -3.21 -5.37 6.94
N THR A 136 -2.10 -5.22 7.67
CA THR A 136 -2.05 -5.52 9.12
C THR A 136 -3.01 -4.65 9.91
N ALA A 137 -3.02 -3.33 9.66
CA ALA A 137 -3.86 -2.38 10.38
C ALA A 137 -5.36 -2.62 10.12
N ILE A 138 -5.73 -2.99 8.90
CA ILE A 138 -7.10 -3.37 8.54
C ILE A 138 -7.57 -4.53 9.42
N ASN A 139 -6.80 -5.62 9.46
CA ASN A 139 -7.16 -6.80 10.24
C ASN A 139 -7.20 -6.50 11.75
N GLU A 140 -6.22 -5.77 12.28
CA GLU A 140 -6.18 -5.39 13.70
C GLU A 140 -7.38 -4.52 14.09
N TYR A 141 -7.72 -3.51 13.27
CA TYR A 141 -8.85 -2.64 13.55
C TYR A 141 -10.18 -3.41 13.51
N LEU A 142 -10.44 -4.16 12.44
CA LEU A 142 -11.69 -4.91 12.28
C LEU A 142 -11.89 -5.92 13.41
N HIS A 143 -10.84 -6.66 13.81
CA HIS A 143 -10.91 -7.52 14.99
C HIS A 143 -11.17 -6.74 16.29
N SER A 144 -10.63 -5.52 16.43
CA SER A 144 -10.86 -4.69 17.62
C SER A 144 -12.29 -4.15 17.74
N VAL A 145 -13.06 -4.16 16.65
CA VAL A 145 -14.48 -3.79 16.60
C VAL A 145 -15.40 -4.98 16.29
N ASP A 146 -14.94 -6.17 16.68
CA ASP A 146 -15.66 -7.45 16.70
C ASP A 146 -16.07 -8.02 15.33
N PHE A 147 -15.38 -7.63 14.25
CA PHE A 147 -15.57 -8.27 12.94
C PHE A 147 -14.82 -9.61 12.85
N ILE A 148 -15.45 -10.59 12.21
CA ILE A 148 -14.86 -11.91 11.94
C ILE A 148 -14.51 -12.03 10.45
N ARG A 149 -13.25 -12.36 10.15
CA ARG A 149 -12.82 -12.64 8.78
C ARG A 149 -13.60 -13.82 8.19
N THR A 150 -14.25 -13.59 7.05
CA THR A 150 -15.08 -14.54 6.33
C THR A 150 -14.75 -14.46 4.84
N ASP A 151 -13.81 -15.29 4.38
CA ASP A 151 -13.33 -15.24 3.00
C ASP A 151 -14.43 -15.66 2.00
N SER A 152 -14.77 -14.77 1.07
CA SER A 152 -15.75 -15.01 0.01
C SER A 152 -15.16 -15.82 -1.15
N PRO A 153 -15.98 -16.58 -1.92
CA PRO A 153 -15.50 -17.32 -3.08
C PRO A 153 -15.19 -16.39 -4.26
N ILE A 154 -14.08 -16.68 -4.95
CA ILE A 154 -13.66 -15.92 -6.15
C ILE A 154 -14.41 -16.36 -7.41
N PHE A 155 -14.68 -17.65 -7.57
CA PHE A 155 -15.52 -18.13 -8.66
C PHE A 155 -16.99 -18.01 -8.26
N THR A 156 -17.74 -17.20 -8.99
CA THR A 156 -19.16 -16.92 -8.71
C THR A 156 -20.01 -17.08 -9.97
N PRO A 157 -21.25 -17.58 -9.86
CA PRO A 157 -22.18 -17.58 -10.98
C PRO A 157 -22.84 -16.21 -11.22
N ASN A 158 -22.68 -15.27 -10.28
CA ASN A 158 -23.43 -14.01 -10.23
C ASN A 158 -22.54 -12.79 -10.52
N ALA A 159 -23.15 -11.74 -11.07
CA ALA A 159 -22.57 -10.40 -11.14
C ALA A 159 -22.87 -9.64 -9.84
N CYS A 160 -21.89 -8.95 -9.26
CA CYS A 160 -22.08 -8.15 -8.05
C CYS A 160 -22.36 -6.67 -8.39
N GLU A 161 -21.51 -6.08 -9.23
CA GLU A 161 -21.50 -4.64 -9.53
C GLU A 161 -22.12 -4.33 -10.92
N GLY A 162 -22.25 -5.36 -11.75
CA GLY A 162 -22.84 -5.25 -13.09
C GLY A 162 -22.32 -6.33 -14.03
N THR A 163 -23.08 -6.61 -15.09
CA THR A 163 -22.78 -7.68 -16.04
C THR A 163 -21.76 -7.29 -17.12
N THR A 164 -21.37 -6.02 -17.18
CA THR A 164 -20.56 -5.45 -18.28
C THR A 164 -19.05 -5.63 -18.09
N THR A 165 -18.57 -5.81 -16.85
CA THR A 165 -17.14 -5.84 -16.50
C THR A 165 -16.73 -7.15 -15.81
N LEU A 166 -17.32 -8.27 -16.21
CA LEU A 166 -16.98 -9.60 -15.68
C LEU A 166 -15.88 -10.28 -16.51
N PHE A 167 -15.01 -11.04 -15.85
CA PHE A 167 -14.13 -12.00 -16.51
C PHE A 167 -14.80 -13.39 -16.51
N PRO A 168 -15.28 -13.90 -17.66
CA PRO A 168 -15.82 -15.24 -17.77
C PRO A 168 -14.70 -16.28 -17.74
N VAL A 169 -14.96 -17.39 -17.06
CA VAL A 169 -14.06 -18.54 -16.95
C VAL A 169 -14.85 -19.81 -17.24
N PRO A 170 -14.45 -20.61 -18.26
CA PRO A 170 -15.04 -21.93 -18.49
C PRO A 170 -14.94 -22.79 -17.23
N TYR A 171 -16.08 -23.28 -16.74
CA TYR A 171 -16.18 -24.01 -15.49
C TYR A 171 -16.64 -25.45 -15.74
N PHE A 172 -15.66 -26.30 -16.05
CA PHE A 172 -15.88 -27.71 -16.38
C PHE A 172 -16.91 -27.89 -17.52
N ASP A 173 -17.78 -28.90 -17.40
CA ASP A 173 -18.95 -29.14 -18.24
C ASP A 173 -20.22 -28.43 -17.71
N LEU A 174 -20.08 -27.58 -16.70
CA LEU A 174 -21.19 -26.88 -16.01
C LEU A 174 -21.50 -25.49 -16.61
N GLY A 175 -20.72 -25.03 -17.59
CA GLY A 175 -20.89 -23.73 -18.25
C GLY A 175 -19.80 -22.74 -17.90
N GLU A 176 -20.17 -21.51 -17.54
CA GLU A 176 -19.26 -20.44 -17.18
C GLU A 176 -19.41 -20.05 -15.70
N ALA A 177 -18.29 -19.79 -15.05
CA ALA A 177 -18.22 -19.02 -13.81
C ALA A 177 -17.58 -17.66 -14.12
N PHE A 178 -17.68 -16.72 -13.20
CA PHE A 178 -17.05 -15.42 -13.31
C PHE A 178 -16.09 -15.20 -12.15
N LEU A 179 -15.02 -14.45 -12.39
CA LEU A 179 -14.18 -13.94 -11.31
C LEU A 179 -14.92 -12.81 -10.57
N SER A 180 -14.91 -12.89 -9.24
CA SER A 180 -15.67 -11.98 -8.38
C SER A 180 -15.23 -10.52 -8.50
N GLN A 181 -16.20 -9.61 -8.53
CA GLN A 181 -15.99 -8.16 -8.49
C GLN A 181 -15.97 -7.61 -7.05
N SER A 182 -16.56 -8.34 -6.10
CA SER A 182 -16.70 -8.02 -4.68
C SER A 182 -17.25 -9.23 -3.93
N GLY A 183 -16.86 -9.42 -2.67
CA GLY A 183 -17.39 -10.45 -1.79
C GLY A 183 -18.72 -10.12 -1.13
N GLN A 184 -19.21 -8.88 -1.31
CA GLN A 184 -20.36 -8.29 -0.61
C GLN A 184 -21.55 -9.26 -0.45
N LEU A 185 -22.06 -9.83 -1.55
CA LEU A 185 -23.25 -10.70 -1.50
C LEU A 185 -23.06 -11.96 -0.63
N TYR A 186 -21.84 -12.47 -0.52
CA TYR A 186 -21.55 -13.63 0.33
C TYR A 186 -21.41 -13.23 1.80
N ILE A 187 -20.78 -12.09 2.09
CA ILE A 187 -20.67 -11.61 3.47
C ILE A 187 -22.03 -11.12 3.98
N GLU A 188 -22.90 -10.55 3.15
CA GLU A 188 -24.31 -10.28 3.47
C GLU A 188 -25.10 -11.54 3.86
N ALA A 189 -24.78 -12.70 3.29
CA ALA A 189 -25.37 -13.96 3.73
C ALA A 189 -24.77 -14.43 5.07
N ALA A 190 -23.47 -14.20 5.27
CA ALA A 190 -22.73 -14.63 6.45
C ALA A 190 -23.03 -13.79 7.70
N ILE A 191 -23.38 -12.49 7.59
CA ILE A 191 -23.65 -11.63 8.75
C ILE A 191 -24.74 -12.19 9.67
N ALA A 192 -25.71 -12.92 9.14
CA ALA A 192 -26.76 -13.55 9.94
C ALA A 192 -26.22 -14.63 10.90
N SER A 193 -25.01 -15.15 10.63
CA SER A 193 -24.34 -16.15 11.47
C SER A 193 -23.33 -15.55 12.47
N VAL A 194 -22.59 -14.51 12.07
CA VAL A 194 -21.45 -13.98 12.84
C VAL A 194 -21.62 -12.53 13.29
N GLY A 195 -22.74 -11.89 12.94
CA GLY A 195 -23.04 -10.51 13.30
C GLY A 195 -22.25 -9.50 12.46
N ARG A 196 -20.94 -9.46 12.61
CA ARG A 196 -20.03 -8.59 11.86
C ARG A 196 -18.98 -9.43 11.16
N CYS A 197 -18.84 -9.28 9.85
CA CYS A 197 -17.83 -9.99 9.09
C CYS A 197 -17.21 -9.13 8.00
N TYR A 198 -16.01 -9.52 7.58
CA TYR A 198 -15.34 -8.90 6.46
C TYR A 198 -14.61 -9.97 5.65
N ASP A 199 -14.47 -9.75 4.36
CA ASP A 199 -13.53 -10.48 3.54
C ASP A 199 -12.33 -9.59 3.21
N PHE A 200 -11.23 -10.20 2.76
CA PHE A 200 -10.11 -9.44 2.24
C PHE A 200 -9.36 -10.30 1.24
N GLY A 201 -9.63 -10.04 -0.05
CA GLY A 201 -9.15 -10.87 -1.14
C GLY A 201 -9.00 -10.13 -2.47
N PRO A 202 -8.52 -10.83 -3.50
CA PRO A 202 -8.46 -10.30 -4.85
C PRO A 202 -9.85 -10.21 -5.46
N VAL A 203 -10.11 -9.13 -6.17
CA VAL A 203 -11.31 -8.91 -6.99
C VAL A 203 -10.91 -8.46 -8.38
N PHE A 204 -11.82 -8.65 -9.33
CA PHE A 204 -11.54 -8.54 -10.75
C PHE A 204 -12.59 -7.68 -11.44
N ARG A 205 -12.14 -6.71 -12.24
CA ARG A 205 -13.01 -5.87 -13.06
C ARG A 205 -12.46 -5.83 -14.47
N ALA A 206 -13.22 -6.32 -15.45
CA ALA A 206 -12.87 -6.29 -16.87
C ALA A 206 -13.08 -4.90 -17.50
N GLU A 207 -12.61 -3.87 -16.79
CA GLU A 207 -12.63 -2.48 -17.24
C GLU A 207 -11.57 -2.26 -18.32
N LYS A 208 -11.95 -1.56 -19.40
CA LYS A 208 -11.05 -1.27 -20.52
C LYS A 208 -10.34 0.07 -20.35
N SER A 209 -10.83 0.91 -19.45
CA SER A 209 -10.26 2.22 -19.17
C SER A 209 -8.87 2.12 -18.56
N VAL A 210 -7.86 2.61 -19.28
CA VAL A 210 -6.47 2.68 -18.80
C VAL A 210 -6.27 4.03 -18.15
N THR A 211 -6.48 4.10 -16.83
CA THR A 211 -6.24 5.31 -16.04
C THR A 211 -5.25 5.01 -14.91
N LYS A 212 -4.85 6.04 -14.15
CA LYS A 212 -3.94 5.90 -13.01
C LYS A 212 -4.56 5.20 -11.79
N ARG A 213 -5.89 5.05 -11.75
CA ARG A 213 -6.67 4.52 -10.61
C ARG A 213 -7.27 3.14 -10.86
N HIS A 214 -7.17 2.61 -12.08
CA HIS A 214 -7.85 1.38 -12.48
C HIS A 214 -6.86 0.24 -12.70
N LEU A 215 -7.11 -0.88 -12.05
CA LEU A 215 -6.47 -2.18 -12.29
C LEU A 215 -7.57 -3.20 -12.60
N THR A 216 -7.25 -4.21 -13.40
CA THR A 216 -8.19 -5.31 -13.70
C THR A 216 -8.23 -6.37 -12.61
N GLU A 217 -7.17 -6.45 -11.81
CA GLU A 217 -7.04 -7.26 -10.59
C GLU A 217 -6.55 -6.33 -9.48
N PHE A 218 -7.26 -6.30 -8.36
CA PHE A 218 -6.88 -5.51 -7.19
C PHE A 218 -7.37 -6.17 -5.91
N TRP A 219 -6.91 -5.68 -4.77
CA TRP A 219 -7.29 -6.21 -3.47
C TRP A 219 -8.35 -5.32 -2.85
N MET A 220 -9.43 -5.96 -2.41
CA MET A 220 -10.57 -5.31 -1.80
C MET A 220 -10.83 -5.95 -0.45
N MET A 221 -11.20 -5.11 0.52
CA MET A 221 -11.72 -5.53 1.80
C MET A 221 -13.17 -5.09 1.82
N ASP A 222 -14.10 -6.05 1.76
CA ASP A 222 -15.51 -5.79 1.95
C ASP A 222 -15.90 -6.14 3.38
N ALA A 223 -16.74 -5.33 4.01
CA ALA A 223 -17.17 -5.53 5.38
C ALA A 223 -18.68 -5.37 5.49
N GLU A 224 -19.31 -6.25 6.27
CA GLU A 224 -20.73 -6.17 6.58
C GLU A 224 -21.05 -6.40 8.05
N ALA A 225 -22.07 -5.68 8.53
CA ALA A 225 -22.41 -5.65 9.95
C ALA A 225 -23.93 -5.63 10.19
N ALA A 226 -24.43 -6.69 10.81
CA ALA A 226 -25.82 -6.81 11.20
C ALA A 226 -26.20 -5.74 12.25
N PHE A 227 -27.39 -5.15 12.07
CA PHE A 227 -27.97 -4.12 12.94
C PHE A 227 -27.17 -2.81 13.01
N VAL A 228 -26.22 -2.60 12.09
CA VAL A 228 -25.54 -1.31 11.88
C VAL A 228 -26.35 -0.47 10.91
N GLU A 229 -26.55 0.80 11.25
CA GLU A 229 -27.20 1.78 10.39
C GLU A 229 -26.17 2.78 9.84
N HIS A 230 -26.59 3.60 8.86
CA HIS A 230 -25.71 4.49 8.07
C HIS A 230 -24.70 5.29 8.90
N GLU A 231 -25.12 5.93 9.98
CA GLU A 231 -24.22 6.75 10.83
C GLU A 231 -23.11 5.94 11.53
N GLU A 232 -23.44 4.72 11.97
CA GLU A 232 -22.44 3.83 12.58
C GLU A 232 -21.52 3.27 11.49
N ASN A 233 -22.03 2.98 10.28
CA ASN A 233 -21.21 2.58 9.14
C ASN A 233 -20.12 3.63 8.82
N LEU A 234 -20.51 4.91 8.69
CA LEU A 234 -19.57 6.02 8.49
C LEU A 234 -18.51 6.09 9.59
N SER A 235 -18.93 5.87 10.84
CA SER A 235 -18.03 5.90 12.00
C SER A 235 -17.01 4.75 11.98
N ILE A 236 -17.43 3.54 11.56
CA ILE A 236 -16.56 2.37 11.40
C ILE A 236 -15.52 2.63 10.30
N GLN A 237 -15.94 3.17 9.15
CA GLN A 237 -15.06 3.52 8.04
C GLN A 237 -14.02 4.59 8.42
N GLU A 238 -14.45 5.67 9.08
CA GLU A 238 -13.54 6.72 9.55
C GLU A 238 -12.51 6.14 10.54
N GLY A 239 -12.96 5.34 11.50
CA GLY A 239 -12.08 4.70 12.47
C GLY A 239 -11.06 3.76 11.82
N LEU A 240 -11.48 3.01 10.79
CA LEU A 240 -10.60 2.12 10.02
C LEU A 240 -9.49 2.91 9.34
N VAL A 241 -9.84 3.95 8.59
CA VAL A 241 -8.84 4.77 7.88
C VAL A 241 -7.88 5.44 8.86
N LYS A 242 -8.39 5.95 9.99
CA LYS A 242 -7.54 6.52 11.04
C LYS A 242 -6.61 5.48 11.65
N ALA A 243 -7.07 4.26 11.90
CA ALA A 243 -6.24 3.17 12.42
C ALA A 243 -5.12 2.80 11.45
N ILE A 244 -5.42 2.72 10.14
CA ILE A 244 -4.44 2.49 9.08
C ILE A 244 -3.37 3.59 9.07
N VAL A 245 -3.80 4.86 8.99
CA VAL A 245 -2.88 6.01 8.94
C VAL A 245 -1.99 6.05 10.18
N LYS A 246 -2.57 5.84 11.36
CA LYS A 246 -1.82 5.79 12.63
C LYS A 246 -0.76 4.68 12.60
N LYS A 247 -1.14 3.45 12.23
CA LYS A 247 -0.20 2.31 12.19
C LYS A 247 0.95 2.58 11.22
N CYS A 248 0.67 3.15 10.04
CA CYS A 248 1.72 3.51 9.09
C CYS A 248 2.62 4.62 9.63
N LEU A 249 2.10 5.66 10.28
CA LEU A 249 2.92 6.73 10.87
C LEU A 249 3.85 6.19 11.97
N ASP A 250 3.37 5.23 12.77
CA ASP A 250 4.16 4.63 13.84
C ASP A 250 5.26 3.68 13.32
N ASN A 251 4.97 2.94 12.24
CA ASN A 251 5.81 1.82 11.82
C ASN A 251 6.57 2.01 10.50
N CYS A 252 6.17 2.95 9.64
CA CYS A 252 6.69 3.13 8.28
C CYS A 252 7.57 4.37 8.12
N VAL A 253 8.25 4.82 9.18
CA VAL A 253 9.04 6.07 9.18
C VAL A 253 10.12 6.04 8.10
N GLN A 254 10.84 4.93 7.96
CA GLN A 254 11.89 4.78 6.95
C GLN A 254 11.30 4.75 5.54
N GLU A 255 10.18 4.05 5.36
CA GLU A 255 9.49 3.89 4.10
C GLU A 255 8.94 5.23 3.60
N PHE A 256 8.32 6.04 4.48
CA PHE A 256 7.88 7.39 4.14
C PHE A 256 9.04 8.32 3.77
N ALA A 257 10.18 8.21 4.47
CA ALA A 257 11.37 8.97 4.11
C ALA A 257 11.91 8.59 2.72
N ILE A 258 11.94 7.28 2.39
CA ILE A 258 12.34 6.78 1.06
C ILE A 258 11.41 7.27 -0.05
N LEU A 259 10.12 7.37 0.25
CA LEU A 259 9.10 7.86 -0.70
C LEU A 259 9.00 9.37 -0.73
N GLU A 260 9.77 10.09 0.10
CA GLU A 260 9.70 11.56 0.24
C GLU A 260 8.27 12.03 0.55
N ARG A 261 7.51 11.21 1.29
CA ARG A 261 6.11 11.49 1.62
C ARG A 261 6.03 12.51 2.75
N ASN A 262 5.29 13.60 2.53
CA ASN A 262 4.92 14.53 3.59
C ASN A 262 3.98 13.85 4.60
N THR A 263 4.48 13.57 5.81
CA THR A 263 3.70 12.91 6.86
C THR A 263 2.82 13.87 7.65
N ASP A 264 3.01 15.19 7.53
CA ASP A 264 2.19 16.16 8.28
C ASP A 264 0.74 16.17 7.80
N ALA A 265 0.51 15.96 6.49
CA ALA A 265 -0.83 15.77 5.96
C ALA A 265 -1.52 14.54 6.58
N LEU A 266 -0.79 13.43 6.73
CA LEU A 266 -1.30 12.21 7.35
C LEU A 266 -1.58 12.38 8.86
N LYS A 267 -0.77 13.17 9.58
CA LYS A 267 -1.02 13.47 11.01
C LYS A 267 -2.33 14.22 11.19
N LYS A 268 -2.64 15.18 10.32
CA LYS A 268 -3.91 15.95 10.37
C LYS A 268 -5.15 15.06 10.22
N VAL A 269 -5.06 13.97 9.45
CA VAL A 269 -6.13 12.96 9.32
C VAL A 269 -6.53 12.37 10.68
N LEU A 270 -5.59 12.28 11.63
CA LEU A 270 -5.85 11.73 12.96
C LEU A 270 -6.49 12.73 13.93
N GLU A 271 -6.34 14.03 13.67
CA GLU A 271 -6.69 15.09 14.63
C GLU A 271 -8.14 15.58 14.48
N LYS A 272 -8.76 15.36 13.32
CA LYS A 272 -10.06 15.94 12.96
C LYS A 272 -11.06 14.86 12.53
N PRO A 273 -12.37 15.07 12.77
CA PRO A 273 -13.40 14.23 12.14
C PRO A 273 -13.36 14.40 10.62
N PHE A 274 -13.77 13.37 9.87
CA PHE A 274 -13.81 13.47 8.42
C PHE A 274 -14.93 14.42 7.99
N THR A 275 -14.67 15.17 6.92
CA THR A 275 -15.67 16.09 6.37
C THR A 275 -16.80 15.26 5.77
N ARG A 276 -18.05 15.69 5.94
CA ARG A 276 -19.22 15.04 5.36
C ARG A 276 -20.01 16.04 4.53
N TYR A 277 -20.37 15.64 3.32
CA TYR A 277 -21.33 16.33 2.48
C TYR A 277 -22.41 15.34 2.05
N THR A 278 -23.66 15.76 2.05
CA THR A 278 -24.65 15.11 1.19
C THR A 278 -24.28 15.34 -0.28
N TYR A 279 -24.71 14.47 -1.19
CA TYR A 279 -24.51 14.64 -2.62
C TYR A 279 -24.94 16.03 -3.11
N ASP A 280 -26.09 16.52 -2.64
CA ASP A 280 -26.59 17.85 -3.04
C ASP A 280 -25.66 18.98 -2.59
N GLU A 281 -25.10 18.89 -1.37
CA GLU A 281 -24.11 19.84 -0.88
C GLU A 281 -22.80 19.75 -1.66
N ALA A 282 -22.36 18.53 -2.02
CA ALA A 282 -21.18 18.31 -2.84
C ALA A 282 -21.35 18.95 -4.24
N ILE A 283 -22.50 18.79 -4.89
CA ILE A 283 -22.80 19.43 -6.18
C ILE A 283 -22.75 20.95 -6.07
N VAL A 284 -23.36 21.55 -5.04
CA VAL A 284 -23.28 23.01 -4.83
C VAL A 284 -21.83 23.44 -4.66
N LYS A 285 -21.07 22.72 -3.82
CA LYS A 285 -19.66 23.02 -3.56
C LYS A 285 -18.79 22.92 -4.80
N LEU A 286 -19.00 21.89 -5.62
CA LEU A 286 -18.29 21.69 -6.88
C LEU A 286 -18.56 22.82 -7.87
N ASN A 287 -19.81 23.24 -8.00
CA ASN A 287 -20.19 24.37 -8.85
C ASN A 287 -19.54 25.69 -8.36
N GLU A 288 -19.46 25.92 -7.04
CA GLU A 288 -18.71 27.06 -6.48
C GLU A 288 -17.21 27.01 -6.78
N LEU A 289 -16.64 25.81 -6.87
CA LEU A 289 -15.24 25.56 -7.22
C LEU A 289 -14.98 25.58 -8.73
N GLY A 290 -16.03 25.77 -9.55
CA GLY A 290 -15.94 25.90 -11.00
C GLY A 290 -16.08 24.60 -11.80
N SER A 291 -16.60 23.52 -11.19
CA SER A 291 -17.07 22.35 -11.95
C SER A 291 -18.40 22.64 -12.66
N ASP A 292 -18.58 22.07 -13.84
CA ASP A 292 -19.82 22.14 -14.63
C ASP A 292 -20.77 20.95 -14.35
N ILE A 293 -20.48 20.14 -13.32
CA ILE A 293 -21.25 18.95 -12.95
C ILE A 293 -22.72 19.29 -12.66
N LYS A 294 -23.62 18.48 -13.21
CA LYS A 294 -25.06 18.65 -13.02
C LYS A 294 -25.58 17.69 -11.96
N HIS A 295 -26.64 18.12 -11.28
CA HIS A 295 -27.38 17.25 -10.38
C HIS A 295 -27.90 16.01 -11.12
N GLY A 296 -27.65 14.83 -10.56
CA GLY A 296 -27.97 13.53 -11.14
C GLY A 296 -26.81 12.89 -11.93
N GLU A 297 -25.68 13.58 -12.09
CA GLU A 297 -24.46 13.00 -12.66
C GLU A 297 -23.58 12.38 -11.55
N ASP A 298 -22.82 11.36 -11.91
CA ASP A 298 -21.82 10.75 -11.03
C ASP A 298 -20.57 11.62 -10.97
N LEU A 299 -19.85 11.63 -9.84
CA LEU A 299 -18.66 12.47 -9.70
C LEU A 299 -17.48 11.82 -10.41
N GLY A 300 -16.83 12.56 -11.32
CA GLY A 300 -15.61 12.10 -11.97
C GLY A 300 -14.35 12.36 -11.14
N ASN A 301 -13.21 11.84 -11.59
CA ASN A 301 -11.91 12.07 -10.94
C ASN A 301 -11.58 13.57 -10.76
N ASP A 302 -11.95 14.41 -11.73
CA ASP A 302 -11.69 15.85 -11.68
C ASP A 302 -12.57 16.53 -10.63
N ASP A 303 -13.82 16.10 -10.47
CA ASP A 303 -14.74 16.60 -9.44
C ASP A 303 -14.25 16.19 -8.04
N GLU A 304 -13.93 14.91 -7.84
CA GLU A 304 -13.35 14.41 -6.59
C GLU A 304 -12.06 15.17 -6.21
N GLY A 305 -11.19 15.40 -7.21
CA GLY A 305 -9.95 16.16 -7.03
C GLY A 305 -10.21 17.61 -6.64
N LEU A 306 -11.19 18.28 -7.26
CA LEU A 306 -11.60 19.64 -6.90
C LEU A 306 -12.14 19.71 -5.47
N LEU A 307 -13.01 18.76 -5.09
CA LEU A 307 -13.65 18.74 -3.78
C LEU A 307 -12.64 18.51 -2.63
N THR A 308 -11.61 17.71 -2.88
CA THR A 308 -10.63 17.29 -1.85
C THR A 308 -9.34 18.09 -1.84
N LYS A 309 -9.09 18.93 -2.86
CA LYS A 309 -7.83 19.66 -3.08
C LYS A 309 -7.28 20.35 -1.83
N ASP A 310 -8.15 21.06 -1.11
CA ASP A 310 -7.78 21.86 0.07
C ASP A 310 -8.26 21.20 1.39
N SER A 311 -8.76 19.96 1.33
CA SER A 311 -9.23 19.25 2.51
C SER A 311 -8.07 18.63 3.29
N GLU A 312 -8.02 18.88 4.59
CA GLU A 312 -6.99 18.30 5.48
C GLU A 312 -7.32 16.86 5.92
N VAL A 313 -8.55 16.42 5.66
CA VAL A 313 -9.09 15.10 6.00
C VAL A 313 -9.84 14.50 4.81
N PRO A 314 -9.98 13.17 4.74
CA PRO A 314 -10.90 12.54 3.80
C PRO A 314 -12.31 13.12 3.88
N VAL A 315 -13.04 13.03 2.77
CA VAL A 315 -14.37 13.62 2.59
C VAL A 315 -15.35 12.51 2.26
N PHE A 316 -16.36 12.32 3.11
CA PHE A 316 -17.53 11.53 2.78
C PHE A 316 -18.48 12.32 1.89
N ILE A 317 -18.98 11.67 0.85
CA ILE A 317 -20.13 12.13 0.07
C ILE A 317 -21.23 11.10 0.25
N GLU A 318 -22.32 11.49 0.89
CA GLU A 318 -23.40 10.59 1.29
C GLU A 318 -24.75 10.94 0.67
N LYS A 319 -25.70 10.02 0.78
CA LYS A 319 -27.10 10.23 0.37
C LYS A 319 -27.25 10.53 -1.13
N TRP A 320 -26.71 9.67 -1.99
CA TRP A 320 -26.70 9.87 -3.44
C TRP A 320 -28.07 9.66 -4.08
N PRO A 321 -28.31 10.19 -5.30
CA PRO A 321 -29.52 9.91 -6.05
C PRO A 321 -29.66 8.42 -6.35
N LYS A 322 -30.83 7.86 -6.02
CA LYS A 322 -31.16 6.45 -6.24
C LYS A 322 -30.94 6.00 -7.68
N SER A 323 -31.16 6.88 -8.65
CA SER A 323 -31.09 6.56 -10.09
C SER A 323 -29.70 6.23 -10.60
N ILE A 324 -28.64 6.57 -9.87
CA ILE A 324 -27.25 6.37 -10.27
C ILE A 324 -26.48 5.43 -9.32
N LYS A 325 -27.19 4.74 -8.42
CA LYS A 325 -26.59 3.81 -7.47
C LYS A 325 -27.19 2.40 -7.61
N PRO A 326 -26.47 1.35 -7.15
CA PRO A 326 -26.94 -0.04 -7.22
C PRO A 326 -28.28 -0.28 -6.52
N PHE A 327 -28.98 -1.32 -6.98
CA PHE A 327 -30.35 -1.63 -6.55
C PHE A 327 -30.49 -2.04 -5.08
N TYR A 328 -29.41 -2.52 -4.45
CA TYR A 328 -29.43 -3.07 -3.09
C TYR A 328 -29.40 -1.99 -2.00
N MET A 329 -29.11 -0.73 -2.35
CA MET A 329 -28.97 0.33 -1.36
C MET A 329 -30.31 0.74 -0.74
N LYS A 330 -30.34 0.90 0.59
CA LYS A 330 -31.53 1.29 1.37
C LYS A 330 -31.98 2.69 0.98
N ILE A 331 -33.27 2.88 0.73
CA ILE A 331 -33.84 4.21 0.40
C ILE A 331 -33.77 5.12 1.63
N ASP A 332 -33.39 6.38 1.43
CA ASP A 332 -33.40 7.39 2.48
C ASP A 332 -34.86 7.64 2.95
N PRO A 333 -35.19 7.41 4.24
CA PRO A 333 -36.53 7.59 4.77
C PRO A 333 -37.01 9.05 4.73
N GLU A 334 -36.09 10.01 4.68
CA GLU A 334 -36.42 11.45 4.61
C GLU A 334 -36.61 11.93 3.17
N ASN A 335 -35.99 11.25 2.19
CA ASN A 335 -36.11 11.59 0.78
C ASN A 335 -35.99 10.35 -0.11
N SER A 336 -37.13 9.86 -0.63
CA SER A 336 -37.18 8.66 -1.44
C SER A 336 -36.44 8.72 -2.78
N ALA A 337 -35.98 9.91 -3.20
CA ALA A 337 -35.12 10.07 -4.37
C ALA A 337 -33.64 9.73 -4.09
N ARG A 338 -33.26 9.56 -2.82
CA ARG A 338 -31.91 9.25 -2.38
C ARG A 338 -31.81 7.85 -1.77
N VAL A 339 -30.59 7.36 -1.63
CA VAL A 339 -30.25 6.12 -0.92
C VAL A 339 -29.28 6.40 0.22
N LEU A 340 -29.32 5.62 1.29
CA LEU A 340 -28.36 5.68 2.39
C LEU A 340 -27.08 4.94 1.97
N ASN A 341 -26.22 5.65 1.26
CA ASN A 341 -24.88 5.21 0.87
C ASN A 341 -23.89 6.35 1.13
N ASP A 342 -22.61 6.02 1.03
CA ASP A 342 -21.52 6.97 1.08
C ASP A 342 -20.33 6.51 0.22
N ASP A 343 -19.57 7.48 -0.28
CA ASP A 343 -18.26 7.29 -0.89
C ASP A 343 -17.25 8.11 -0.07
N LEU A 344 -16.13 7.50 0.34
CA LEU A 344 -15.06 8.18 1.08
C LEU A 344 -13.88 8.52 0.16
N ILE A 345 -13.72 9.80 -0.13
CA ILE A 345 -12.65 10.30 -0.99
C ILE A 345 -11.45 10.71 -0.14
N GLY A 346 -10.27 10.21 -0.47
CA GLY A 346 -9.04 10.56 0.26
C GLY A 346 -8.53 11.97 -0.03
N ILE A 347 -7.46 12.36 0.66
CA ILE A 347 -6.87 13.71 0.55
C ILE A 347 -5.91 13.83 -0.64
N GLU A 348 -5.60 15.07 -1.03
CA GLU A 348 -4.56 15.38 -2.03
C GLU A 348 -4.80 14.72 -3.40
N GLY A 349 -6.08 14.51 -3.76
CA GLY A 349 -6.46 13.88 -5.04
C GLY A 349 -6.11 12.39 -5.13
N SER A 350 -5.96 11.71 -3.98
CA SER A 350 -5.78 10.25 -3.91
C SER A 350 -6.91 9.50 -4.59
#